data_AF-R8BB69-F1
#
_entry.id   AF-R8BB69-F1
#
_cell.length_a   1.000
_cell.length_b   1.000
_cell.length_c   1.000
_cell.angle_alpha   90.00
_cell.angle_beta   90.00
_cell.angle_gamma   90.00
#
_symmetry.space_group_name_H-M   'P 1'
#
loop_
_entity.id
_entity.type
_entity.pdbx_description
1 polymer ?
#
loop_
_entity_poly.entity_id
_entity_poly.type
_entity_poly.pdbx_seq_one_letter_code
_entity_poly.pdbx_strand_id
1 'polypeptide(L)'
;MLTSTLCCRELERYIMEDIPEPEGSRKQKAWKRERATANLLIKSSLSKVRTVLQNAGWDPEVQNPKYHFDFVLREIAKTPDTLAGDVVLEFTHIDRAQFGSLAAYQSRVIYLRRRLTELDCAVSEKMCIWVTINGLKGRYSRWYNSLARAMNTNTLSWDSLMQEMTARAIKEHPTQPLSSPAKEQDMNSS
;
A
#
# COMPACT_ATOMS: atom_id res chain seq x y z
N MET A 1 10.50 9.21 3.85
CA MET A 1 10.20 10.14 4.98
C MET A 1 11.20 9.94 6.13
N LEU A 2 11.39 8.72 6.66
CA LEU A 2 12.37 8.45 7.74
C LEU A 2 13.82 8.85 7.41
N THR A 3 14.33 8.46 6.24
CA THR A 3 15.70 8.80 5.79
C THR A 3 15.90 10.31 5.67
N SER A 4 14.94 11.04 5.10
CA SER A 4 14.96 12.50 5.03
C SER A 4 14.97 13.15 6.41
N THR A 5 14.17 12.65 7.37
CA THR A 5 14.16 13.16 8.75
C THR A 5 15.46 12.89 9.50
N LEU A 6 16.10 11.74 9.25
CA LEU A 6 17.41 11.41 9.82
C LEU A 6 18.52 12.29 9.20
N CYS A 7 18.44 12.54 7.88
CA CYS A 7 19.38 13.40 7.15
C CYS A 7 19.35 14.84 7.65
N CYS A 8 18.16 15.45 7.79
CA CYS A 8 18.02 16.80 8.34
C CYS A 8 18.53 16.94 9.79
N ARG A 9 18.83 15.83 10.48
CA ARG A 9 19.34 15.80 11.85
C ARG A 9 20.77 15.24 11.94
N GLU A 10 21.42 14.96 10.81
CA GLU A 10 22.77 14.36 10.73
C GLU A 10 22.88 13.00 11.46
N LEU A 11 21.76 12.27 11.58
CA LEU A 11 21.70 10.98 12.27
C LEU A 11 21.79 9.78 11.31
N GLU A 12 21.80 10.03 10.00
CA GLU A 12 21.86 8.99 8.96
C GLU A 12 23.08 8.07 9.08
N ARG A 13 24.20 8.59 9.56
CA ARG A 13 25.42 7.80 9.80
C ARG A 13 25.19 6.59 10.72
N TYR A 14 24.27 6.69 11.68
CA TYR A 14 23.95 5.61 12.62
C TYR A 14 23.08 4.50 12.04
N ILE A 15 22.51 4.68 10.84
CA ILE A 15 21.80 3.62 10.11
C ILE A 15 22.66 3.07 8.96
N MET A 16 23.64 3.83 8.48
CA MET A 16 24.55 3.40 7.42
C MET A 16 25.72 2.57 7.97
N GLU A 17 26.32 3.00 9.09
CA GLU A 17 27.56 2.47 9.63
C GLU A 17 27.41 1.98 11.07
N ASP A 18 28.20 0.98 11.45
CA ASP A 18 28.37 0.59 12.85
C ASP A 18 29.41 1.48 13.53
N ILE A 19 28.94 2.64 14.00
CA ILE A 19 29.78 3.65 14.65
C ILE A 19 30.11 3.20 16.09
N PRO A 20 31.38 2.89 16.42
CA PRO A 20 31.77 2.46 17.75
C PRO A 20 31.63 3.58 18.79
N GLU A 21 31.59 3.21 20.06
CA GLU A 21 31.52 4.17 21.16
C GLU A 21 32.83 4.97 21.25
N PRO A 22 32.78 6.31 21.21
CA PRO A 22 33.99 7.13 21.22
C PRO A 22 34.56 7.28 22.63
N GLU A 23 35.89 7.40 22.73
CA GLU A 23 36.57 7.69 23.99
C GLU A 23 36.31 9.13 24.47
N GLY A 24 36.15 9.29 25.78
CA GLY A 24 35.97 10.58 26.45
C GLY A 24 34.51 10.93 26.77
N SER A 25 34.29 11.37 28.02
CA SER A 25 32.96 11.53 28.61
C SER A 25 31.99 12.41 27.81
N ARG A 26 32.49 13.47 27.17
CA ARG A 26 31.65 14.40 26.38
C ARG A 26 31.22 13.79 25.04
N LYS A 27 32.14 13.15 24.31
CA LYS A 27 31.84 12.48 23.04
C LYS A 27 30.95 11.27 23.25
N GLN A 28 31.18 10.52 24.33
CA GLN A 28 30.36 9.39 24.74
C GLN A 28 28.91 9.79 25.03
N LYS A 29 28.68 10.90 25.76
CA LYS A 29 27.33 11.43 26.01
C LYS A 29 26.60 11.83 24.73
N ALA A 30 27.30 12.50 23.81
CA ALA A 30 26.73 12.89 22.52
C ALA A 30 26.34 11.66 21.69
N TRP A 31 27.24 10.69 21.55
CA TRP A 31 27.02 9.42 20.86
C TRP A 31 25.79 8.66 21.41
N LYS A 32 25.66 8.54 22.75
CA LYS A 32 24.49 7.91 23.39
C LYS A 32 23.20 8.63 23.05
N ARG A 33 23.19 9.97 23.11
CA ARG A 33 22.01 10.79 22.83
C ARG A 33 21.56 10.68 21.37
N GLU A 34 22.50 10.74 20.46
CA GLU A 34 22.24 10.65 19.01
C GLU A 34 21.68 9.28 18.64
N ARG A 35 22.28 8.19 19.14
CA ARG A 35 21.76 6.83 18.94
C ARG A 35 20.38 6.62 19.54
N ALA A 36 20.14 7.12 20.75
CA ALA A 36 18.80 7.06 21.36
C ALA A 36 17.76 7.82 20.52
N THR A 37 18.14 8.98 19.98
CA THR A 37 17.27 9.78 19.09
C THR A 37 16.99 9.04 17.78
N ALA A 38 18.01 8.46 17.15
CA ALA A 38 17.85 7.66 15.94
C ALA A 38 16.93 6.44 16.19
N ASN A 39 17.15 5.71 17.30
CA ASN A 39 16.28 4.60 17.70
C ASN A 39 14.83 5.03 17.89
N LEU A 40 14.59 6.15 18.57
CA LEU A 40 13.24 6.67 18.78
C LEU A 40 12.56 6.97 17.44
N LEU A 41 13.25 7.63 16.52
CA LEU A 41 12.73 7.97 15.20
C LEU A 41 12.42 6.72 14.38
N ILE A 42 13.32 5.73 14.37
CA ILE A 42 13.09 4.47 13.67
C ILE A 42 11.91 3.72 14.31
N LYS A 43 11.96 3.43 15.62
CA LYS A 43 10.93 2.66 16.33
C LYS A 43 9.54 3.31 16.25
N SER A 44 9.45 4.65 16.28
CA SER A 44 8.17 5.36 16.11
C SER A 44 7.60 5.21 14.69
N SER A 45 8.47 5.27 13.67
CA SER A 45 8.06 5.05 12.27
C SER A 45 7.53 3.64 11.99
N LEU A 46 7.96 2.65 12.79
CA LEU A 46 7.56 1.25 12.67
C LEU A 46 6.28 0.90 13.46
N SER A 47 5.68 1.86 14.16
CA SER A 47 4.53 1.63 15.06
C SER A 47 3.39 0.82 14.41
N LYS A 48 3.05 1.10 13.15
CA LYS A 48 1.96 0.42 12.42
C LYS A 48 2.28 -1.01 11.98
N VAL A 49 3.56 -1.37 11.91
CA VAL A 49 4.03 -2.69 11.44
C VAL A 49 4.73 -3.49 12.55
N ARG A 50 4.69 -2.99 13.79
CA ARG A 50 5.38 -3.56 14.96
C ARG A 50 5.09 -5.05 15.14
N THR A 51 3.82 -5.45 15.16
CA THR A 51 3.43 -6.85 15.38
C THR A 51 3.98 -7.77 14.29
N VAL A 52 3.94 -7.32 13.03
CA VAL A 52 4.46 -8.09 11.88
C VAL A 52 5.96 -8.28 12.02
N LEU A 53 6.69 -7.22 12.36
CA LEU A 53 8.14 -7.28 12.54
C LEU A 53 8.53 -8.17 13.73
N GLN A 54 7.83 -8.06 14.87
CA GLN A 54 8.08 -8.92 16.03
C GLN A 54 7.86 -10.40 15.72
N ASN A 55 6.79 -10.73 14.97
CA ASN A 55 6.54 -12.10 14.51
C ASN A 55 7.64 -12.59 13.55
N ALA A 56 8.30 -11.69 12.81
CA ALA A 56 9.46 -12.00 11.97
C ALA A 56 10.79 -12.09 12.76
N GLY A 57 10.76 -11.93 14.09
CA GLY A 57 11.94 -12.00 14.97
C GLY A 57 12.63 -10.66 15.23
N TRP A 58 11.94 -9.53 15.02
CA TRP A 58 12.47 -8.21 15.35
C TRP A 58 12.49 -8.01 16.87
N ASP A 59 13.66 -7.67 17.41
CA ASP A 59 13.83 -7.32 18.82
C ASP A 59 13.83 -5.78 19.01
N PRO A 60 12.79 -5.20 19.64
CA PRO A 60 12.71 -3.77 19.90
C PRO A 60 13.68 -3.31 21.01
N GLU A 61 14.28 -4.19 21.80
CA GLU A 61 15.16 -3.82 22.91
C GLU A 61 16.62 -3.58 22.48
N VAL A 62 16.98 -4.05 21.29
CA VAL A 62 18.28 -3.75 20.68
C VAL A 62 18.49 -2.22 20.62
N GLN A 63 19.70 -1.79 21.01
CA GLN A 63 20.05 -0.36 21.08
C GLN A 63 20.78 0.13 19.83
N ASN A 64 21.01 -0.74 18.85
CA ASN A 64 21.67 -0.36 17.60
C ASN A 64 20.66 0.15 16.55
N PRO A 65 20.69 1.44 16.16
CA PRO A 65 19.78 1.97 15.13
C PRO A 65 19.93 1.25 13.80
N LYS A 66 21.17 0.91 13.42
CA LYS A 66 21.48 0.13 12.23
C LYS A 66 20.79 -1.24 12.21
N TYR A 67 20.78 -1.96 13.34
CA TYR A 67 20.07 -3.23 13.45
C TYR A 67 18.60 -3.10 13.06
N HIS A 68 17.89 -2.09 13.57
CA HIS A 68 16.47 -1.93 13.24
C HIS A 68 16.26 -1.58 11.77
N PHE A 69 17.12 -0.72 11.22
CA PHE A 69 17.05 -0.33 9.82
C PHE A 69 17.33 -1.51 8.88
N ASP A 70 18.43 -2.24 9.11
CA ASP A 70 18.83 -3.39 8.32
C ASP A 70 17.81 -4.53 8.43
N PHE A 71 17.24 -4.76 9.62
CA PHE A 71 16.18 -5.75 9.81
C PHE A 71 14.98 -5.42 8.92
N VAL A 72 14.51 -4.16 8.94
CA VAL A 72 13.37 -3.73 8.11
C VAL A 72 13.69 -3.87 6.63
N LEU A 73 14.89 -3.46 6.18
CA LEU A 73 15.30 -3.64 4.79
C LEU A 73 15.31 -5.12 4.38
N ARG A 74 15.83 -5.99 5.24
CA ARG A 74 15.85 -7.44 4.99
C ARG A 74 14.44 -8.01 4.91
N GLU A 75 13.53 -7.63 5.80
CA GLU A 75 12.14 -8.12 5.74
C GLU A 75 11.38 -7.56 4.53
N ILE A 76 11.65 -6.32 4.12
CA ILE A 76 11.12 -5.79 2.85
C ILE A 76 11.66 -6.59 1.67
N ALA A 77 12.96 -6.91 1.65
CA ALA A 77 13.59 -7.68 0.58
C ALA A 77 13.11 -9.15 0.53
N LYS A 78 12.67 -9.71 1.67
CA LYS A 78 12.07 -11.05 1.76
C LYS A 78 10.62 -11.10 1.27
N THR A 79 10.00 -9.96 0.93
CA THR A 79 8.63 -9.97 0.42
C THR A 79 8.59 -10.84 -0.84
N PRO A 80 7.95 -12.03 -0.80
CA PRO A 80 8.18 -13.03 -1.83
C PRO A 80 7.53 -12.61 -3.16
N ASP A 81 7.98 -13.20 -4.26
CA ASP A 81 7.32 -13.12 -5.58
C ASP A 81 5.82 -13.46 -5.53
N THR A 82 5.39 -14.20 -4.50
CA THR A 82 3.97 -14.45 -4.21
C THR A 82 3.18 -13.15 -4.02
N LEU A 83 3.80 -12.10 -3.47
CA LEU A 83 3.15 -10.79 -3.32
C LEU A 83 2.94 -10.09 -4.67
N ALA A 84 3.87 -10.26 -5.63
CA ALA A 84 3.67 -9.79 -7.00
C ALA A 84 2.56 -10.60 -7.69
N GLY A 85 2.57 -11.93 -7.53
CA GLY A 85 1.50 -12.81 -8.00
C GLY A 85 0.13 -12.42 -7.46
N ASP A 86 0.01 -12.16 -6.16
CA ASP A 86 -1.24 -11.74 -5.51
C ASP A 86 -1.73 -10.39 -6.02
N VAL A 87 -0.82 -9.42 -6.20
CA VAL A 87 -1.15 -8.09 -6.74
C VAL A 87 -1.59 -8.19 -8.20
N VAL A 88 -0.91 -9.01 -9.02
CA VAL A 88 -1.30 -9.27 -10.42
C VAL A 88 -2.67 -9.94 -10.47
N LEU A 89 -2.89 -10.96 -9.64
CA LEU A 89 -4.15 -11.69 -9.58
C LEU A 89 -5.29 -10.77 -9.17
N GLU A 90 -5.11 -9.98 -8.11
CA GLU A 90 -6.10 -9.02 -7.66
C GLU A 90 -6.38 -7.97 -8.73
N PHE A 91 -5.34 -7.39 -9.34
CA PHE A 91 -5.50 -6.38 -10.38
C PHE A 91 -6.31 -6.92 -11.55
N THR A 92 -5.97 -8.11 -12.06
CA THR A 92 -6.63 -8.71 -13.23
C THR A 92 -8.08 -9.15 -12.97
N HIS A 93 -8.46 -9.37 -11.70
CA HIS A 93 -9.80 -9.82 -11.30
C HIS A 93 -10.60 -8.79 -10.50
N ILE A 94 -10.12 -7.55 -10.42
CA ILE A 94 -10.79 -6.50 -9.63
C ILE A 94 -12.16 -6.16 -10.21
N ASP A 95 -13.20 -6.21 -9.36
CA ASP A 95 -14.57 -5.91 -9.77
C ASP A 95 -15.18 -4.81 -8.89
N ARG A 96 -15.88 -3.86 -9.51
CA ARG A 96 -16.54 -2.75 -8.82
C ARG A 96 -17.50 -3.23 -7.73
N ALA A 97 -18.16 -4.37 -7.91
CA ALA A 97 -19.13 -4.91 -6.95
C ALA A 97 -18.49 -5.26 -5.59
N GLN A 98 -17.18 -5.46 -5.53
CA GLN A 98 -16.44 -5.74 -4.28
C GLN A 98 -16.28 -4.51 -3.38
N PHE A 99 -16.67 -3.31 -3.86
CA PHE A 99 -16.43 -2.04 -3.18
C PHE A 99 -17.74 -1.32 -2.84
N GLY A 100 -17.76 -0.59 -1.71
CA GLY A 100 -18.94 0.20 -1.31
C GLY A 100 -19.22 1.40 -2.22
N SER A 101 -18.20 1.93 -2.91
CA SER A 101 -18.32 3.11 -3.79
C SER A 101 -17.38 3.02 -4.99
N LEU A 102 -17.67 3.79 -6.03
CA LEU A 102 -16.83 3.96 -7.21
C LEU A 102 -15.50 4.62 -6.84
N ALA A 103 -15.52 5.55 -5.87
CA ALA A 103 -14.30 6.15 -5.33
C ALA A 103 -13.38 5.13 -4.67
N ALA A 104 -13.93 4.17 -3.92
CA ALA A 104 -13.16 3.09 -3.29
C ALA A 104 -12.57 2.15 -4.35
N TYR A 105 -13.37 1.76 -5.35
CA TYR A 105 -12.90 0.98 -6.50
C TYR A 105 -11.75 1.70 -7.24
N GLN A 106 -11.96 2.95 -7.63
CA GLN A 106 -10.95 3.77 -8.32
C GLN A 106 -9.64 3.85 -7.52
N SER A 107 -9.74 4.13 -6.22
CA SER A 107 -8.59 4.23 -5.32
C SER A 107 -7.81 2.91 -5.26
N ARG A 108 -8.52 1.77 -5.25
CA ARG A 108 -7.88 0.45 -5.26
C ARG A 108 -7.18 0.15 -6.58
N VAL A 109 -7.80 0.44 -7.71
CA VAL A 109 -7.18 0.26 -9.03
C VAL A 109 -5.91 1.13 -9.17
N ILE A 110 -5.95 2.40 -8.76
CA ILE A 110 -4.77 3.29 -8.76
C ILE A 110 -3.65 2.71 -7.89
N TYR A 111 -4.00 2.24 -6.69
CA TYR A 111 -3.06 1.60 -5.78
C TYR A 111 -2.41 0.37 -6.42
N LEU A 112 -3.18 -0.52 -7.02
CA LEU A 112 -2.68 -1.75 -7.65
C LEU A 112 -1.80 -1.44 -8.86
N ARG A 113 -2.17 -0.48 -9.72
CA ARG A 113 -1.31 -0.05 -10.84
C ARG A 113 0.05 0.46 -10.34
N ARG A 114 0.05 1.31 -9.31
CA ARG A 114 1.31 1.81 -8.70
C ARG A 114 2.12 0.65 -8.12
N ARG A 115 1.46 -0.27 -7.43
CA ARG A 115 2.12 -1.42 -6.80
C ARG A 115 2.75 -2.36 -7.81
N LEU A 116 2.11 -2.60 -8.95
CA LEU A 116 2.69 -3.35 -10.06
C LEU A 116 3.97 -2.70 -10.59
N THR A 117 4.01 -1.36 -10.71
CA THR A 117 5.25 -0.65 -11.08
C THR A 117 6.34 -0.78 -10.02
N GLU A 118 5.99 -0.67 -8.73
CA GLU A 118 6.94 -0.82 -7.61
C GLU A 118 7.54 -2.24 -7.53
N LEU A 119 6.84 -3.25 -8.05
CA LEU A 119 7.25 -4.66 -8.06
C LEU A 119 7.85 -5.12 -9.40
N ASP A 120 8.24 -4.17 -10.28
CA ASP A 120 8.77 -4.44 -11.63
C ASP A 120 7.85 -5.30 -12.53
N CYS A 121 6.54 -5.26 -12.24
CA CYS A 121 5.48 -5.98 -12.97
C CYS A 121 4.59 -5.00 -13.73
N ALA A 122 5.16 -3.89 -14.22
CA ALA A 122 4.40 -2.84 -14.90
C ALA A 122 3.73 -3.40 -16.16
N VAL A 123 2.40 -3.23 -16.25
CA VAL A 123 1.63 -3.60 -17.44
C VAL A 123 1.36 -2.38 -18.30
N SER A 124 1.11 -2.61 -19.60
CA SER A 124 0.80 -1.52 -20.52
C SER A 124 -0.43 -0.72 -20.06
N GLU A 125 -0.45 0.58 -20.37
CA GLU A 125 -1.58 1.43 -20.04
C GLU A 125 -2.89 0.91 -20.66
N LYS A 126 -2.82 0.39 -21.90
CA LYS A 126 -3.94 -0.24 -22.57
C LYS A 126 -4.53 -1.40 -21.77
N MET A 127 -3.68 -2.25 -21.18
CA MET A 127 -4.11 -3.34 -20.30
C MET A 127 -4.74 -2.80 -19.02
N CYS A 128 -4.13 -1.78 -18.40
CA CYS A 128 -4.68 -1.15 -17.20
C CYS A 128 -6.11 -0.65 -17.43
N ILE A 129 -6.33 0.04 -18.55
CA ILE A 129 -7.65 0.56 -18.89
C ILE A 129 -8.64 -0.59 -19.12
N TRP A 130 -8.29 -1.61 -19.91
CA TRP A 130 -9.18 -2.74 -20.17
C TRP A 130 -9.62 -3.46 -18.88
N VAL A 131 -8.66 -3.76 -18.01
CA VAL A 131 -8.94 -4.37 -16.70
C VAL A 131 -9.90 -3.50 -15.88
N THR A 132 -9.60 -2.20 -15.80
CA THR A 132 -10.42 -1.24 -15.04
C THR A 132 -11.85 -1.14 -15.58
N ILE A 133 -12.03 -1.04 -16.90
CA ILE A 133 -13.38 -0.91 -17.46
C ILE A 133 -14.14 -2.23 -17.40
N ASN A 134 -13.47 -3.38 -17.53
CA ASN A 134 -14.09 -4.69 -17.36
C ASN A 134 -14.66 -4.86 -15.95
N GLY A 135 -13.95 -4.40 -14.92
CA GLY A 135 -14.46 -4.39 -13.54
C GLY A 135 -15.69 -3.50 -13.32
N LEU A 136 -16.02 -2.61 -14.27
CA LEU A 136 -17.25 -1.79 -14.23
C LEU A 136 -18.45 -2.48 -14.90
N LYS A 137 -18.24 -3.56 -15.67
CA LYS A 137 -19.23 -4.15 -16.58
C LYS A 137 -20.53 -4.57 -15.86
N GLY A 138 -20.42 -5.11 -14.65
CA GLY A 138 -21.57 -5.57 -13.87
C GLY A 138 -22.51 -4.44 -13.45
N ARG A 139 -21.98 -3.38 -12.82
CA ARG A 139 -22.79 -2.29 -12.24
C ARG A 139 -23.01 -1.10 -13.20
N TYR A 140 -22.12 -0.90 -14.16
CA TYR A 140 -22.16 0.24 -15.09
C TYR A 140 -22.05 -0.19 -16.56
N SER A 141 -22.83 -1.19 -16.98
CA SER A 141 -22.77 -1.78 -18.33
C SER A 141 -22.85 -0.77 -19.48
N ARG A 142 -23.74 0.23 -19.40
CA ARG A 142 -23.86 1.30 -20.42
C ARG A 142 -22.59 2.14 -20.51
N TRP A 143 -21.98 2.45 -19.37
CA TRP A 143 -20.76 3.23 -19.32
C TRP A 143 -19.56 2.42 -19.81
N TYR A 144 -19.45 1.16 -19.39
CA TYR A 144 -18.50 0.19 -19.94
C TYR A 144 -18.55 0.16 -21.48
N ASN A 145 -19.74 0.04 -22.08
CA ASN A 145 -19.88 0.03 -23.54
C ASN A 145 -19.43 1.34 -24.21
N SER A 146 -19.57 2.48 -23.52
CA SER A 146 -19.05 3.76 -24.00
C SER A 146 -17.53 3.81 -23.95
N LEU A 147 -16.94 3.38 -22.82
CA LEU A 147 -15.50 3.35 -22.61
C LEU A 147 -14.80 2.33 -23.51
N ALA A 148 -15.39 1.16 -23.72
CA ALA A 148 -14.88 0.12 -24.61
C ALA A 148 -14.83 0.62 -26.07
N ARG A 149 -15.82 1.41 -26.50
CA ARG A 149 -15.78 2.07 -27.81
C ARG A 149 -14.65 3.10 -27.89
N ALA A 150 -14.48 3.94 -26.86
CA ALA A 150 -13.40 4.93 -26.80
C ALA A 150 -12.00 4.26 -26.79
N MET A 151 -11.87 3.10 -26.15
CA MET A 151 -10.66 2.27 -26.21
C MET A 151 -10.37 1.75 -27.63
N ASN A 152 -11.39 1.27 -28.33
CA ASN A 152 -11.24 0.77 -29.69
C ASN A 152 -10.88 1.88 -30.70
N THR A 153 -11.29 3.12 -30.41
CA THR A 153 -10.88 4.31 -31.20
C THR A 153 -9.59 4.97 -30.70
N ASN A 154 -8.89 4.39 -29.72
CA ASN A 154 -7.68 4.93 -29.09
C ASN A 154 -7.83 6.38 -28.55
N THR A 155 -9.02 6.78 -28.15
CA THR A 155 -9.29 8.12 -27.61
C THR A 155 -9.35 8.17 -26.09
N LEU A 156 -9.30 7.02 -25.43
CA LEU A 156 -9.30 6.91 -23.97
C LEU A 156 -7.87 6.74 -23.46
N SER A 157 -7.47 7.63 -22.54
CA SER A 157 -6.21 7.52 -21.79
C SER A 157 -6.53 7.18 -20.34
N TRP A 158 -5.50 6.80 -19.59
CA TRP A 158 -5.68 6.55 -18.16
C TRP A 158 -6.18 7.79 -17.42
N ASP A 159 -5.58 8.94 -17.68
CA ASP A 159 -5.91 10.17 -16.97
C ASP A 159 -7.34 10.61 -17.24
N SER A 160 -7.81 10.51 -18.50
CA SER A 160 -9.19 10.84 -18.83
C SER A 160 -10.18 9.86 -18.21
N LEU A 161 -9.84 8.56 -18.14
CA LEU A 161 -10.65 7.58 -17.42
C LEU A 161 -10.73 7.90 -15.91
N MET A 162 -9.59 8.16 -15.26
CA MET A 162 -9.57 8.48 -13.83
C MET A 162 -10.37 9.75 -13.52
N GLN A 163 -10.25 10.79 -14.37
CA GLN A 163 -11.05 12.00 -14.22
C GLN A 163 -12.55 11.72 -14.36
N GLU A 164 -12.96 10.92 -15.35
CA GLU A 164 -14.37 10.55 -15.53
C GLU A 164 -14.90 9.72 -14.34
N MET A 165 -14.08 8.79 -13.82
CA MET A 165 -14.40 8.02 -12.62
C MET A 165 -14.62 8.94 -11.41
N THR A 166 -13.72 9.89 -11.18
CA THR A 166 -13.86 10.87 -10.10
C THR A 166 -15.15 11.68 -10.25
N ALA A 167 -15.43 12.20 -11.45
CA ALA A 167 -16.62 13.00 -11.71
C ALA A 167 -17.92 12.22 -11.48
N ARG A 168 -17.93 10.91 -11.78
CA ARG A 168 -19.08 10.03 -11.50
C ARG A 168 -19.16 9.62 -10.04
N ALA A 169 -18.03 9.38 -9.38
CA ALA A 169 -17.98 9.03 -7.97
C ALA A 169 -18.54 10.15 -7.10
N ILE A 170 -18.30 11.41 -7.45
CA ILE A 170 -18.89 12.59 -6.77
C ILE A 170 -20.42 12.58 -6.89
N LYS A 171 -20.97 12.11 -8.02
CA LYS A 171 -22.41 12.02 -8.27
C LYS A 171 -23.05 10.76 -7.68
N GLU A 172 -22.24 9.82 -7.21
CA GLU A 172 -22.72 8.59 -6.62
C GLU A 172 -23.15 8.87 -5.17
N HIS A 173 -24.46 8.85 -4.92
CA HIS A 173 -24.95 8.85 -3.54
C HIS A 173 -24.49 7.56 -2.86
N PRO A 174 -23.97 7.62 -1.61
CA PRO A 174 -23.47 6.45 -0.91
C PRO A 174 -24.58 5.41 -0.82
N THR A 175 -24.42 4.31 -1.53
CA THR A 175 -25.32 3.16 -1.39
C THR A 175 -24.87 2.43 -0.13
N GLN A 176 -25.77 2.25 0.85
CA GLN A 176 -25.52 1.35 1.97
C GLN A 176 -25.03 -0.01 1.42
N PRO A 177 -23.98 -0.60 2.00
CA PRO A 177 -23.59 -1.97 1.64
C PRO A 177 -24.79 -2.89 1.89
N LEU A 178 -25.11 -3.74 0.92
CA LEU A 178 -26.12 -4.79 1.09
C LEU A 178 -25.71 -5.64 2.28
N SER A 179 -26.49 -5.56 3.37
CA SER A 179 -26.41 -6.49 4.49
C SER A 179 -26.54 -7.91 3.95
N SER A 180 -25.62 -8.77 4.38
CA SER A 180 -25.61 -10.21 4.11
C SER A 180 -26.99 -10.87 4.34
N PRO A 181 -27.30 -11.96 3.64
CA PRO A 181 -28.60 -12.61 3.74
C PRO A 181 -28.81 -13.10 5.18
N ALA A 182 -29.94 -12.72 5.75
CA ALA A 182 -30.40 -13.25 7.03
C ALA A 182 -30.47 -14.78 6.95
N LYS A 183 -29.68 -15.45 7.79
CA LYS A 183 -29.96 -16.81 8.22
C LYS A 183 -30.88 -16.70 9.42
N GLU A 184 -32.15 -17.01 9.24
CA GLU A 184 -33.08 -17.39 10.30
C GLU A 184 -34.04 -18.41 9.65
N GLN A 185 -33.61 -19.66 9.59
CA GLN A 185 -33.93 -20.70 10.58
C GLN A 185 -35.44 -20.93 10.68
N ASP A 186 -35.88 -21.92 9.90
CA ASP A 186 -36.98 -22.80 10.26
C ASP A 186 -36.86 -23.19 11.73
N MET A 187 -37.82 -22.76 12.54
CA MET A 187 -38.17 -23.44 13.78
C MET A 187 -39.67 -23.70 13.76
N ASN A 188 -40.00 -24.89 13.27
CA ASN A 188 -41.07 -25.71 13.82
C ASN A 188 -40.99 -25.66 15.35
N SER A 189 -42.10 -25.33 16.02
CA SER A 189 -42.70 -26.10 17.13
C SER A 189 -43.67 -25.21 17.93
N SER A 190 -44.96 -25.37 17.68
CA SER A 190 -45.99 -25.73 18.67
C SER A 190 -47.37 -25.69 18.02
#